data_AF-A0A538HY68-F1
#
_entry.id   AF-A0A538HY68-F1
#
_cell.length_a   1.000
_cell.length_b   1.000
_cell.length_c   1.000
_cell.angle_alpha   90.00
_cell.angle_beta   90.00
_cell.angle_gamma   90.00
#
_symmetry.space_group_name_H-M   'P 1'
#
loop_
_entity.id
_entity.type
_entity.pdbx_description
1 polymer ?
#
loop_
_entity_poly.entity_id
_entity_poly.type
_entity_poly.pdbx_seq_one_letter_code
_entity_poly.pdbx_strand_id
1 'polypeptide(L)'
;MTPWPGGAKRPGMWEPVVDLLREHGYEIRQMPCPELAFGGAKRFWWAREQADTTLFRRHCRRIAKVVAATMEPHVSAGDEVVLIGVDSSPTMGVDYGPSAPGWGGEPNIGQDQTVLVRGEGIFLEELEAELTSRGLPLPRRTGIRHWFPDYDPEEERKRIVAVLEGSA
;
A
#
# COMPACT_ATOMS: atom_id res chain seq x y z
N MET A 1 -23.37 12.62 -4.01
CA MET A 1 -22.08 12.07 -4.46
C MET A 1 -21.42 11.48 -3.23
N THR A 2 -21.38 10.16 -3.11
CA THR A 2 -20.89 9.48 -1.90
C THR A 2 -19.36 9.61 -1.85
N PRO A 3 -18.75 9.96 -0.70
CA PRO A 3 -17.30 10.00 -0.53
C PRO A 3 -16.71 8.66 -0.98
N TRP A 4 -15.67 8.72 -1.81
CA TRP A 4 -14.99 7.52 -2.28
C TRP A 4 -14.27 6.86 -1.07
N PRO A 5 -14.30 5.53 -0.91
CA PRO A 5 -13.81 4.85 0.30
C PRO A 5 -12.31 5.03 0.60
N GLY A 6 -11.52 5.58 -0.33
CA GLY A 6 -10.10 5.89 -0.14
C GLY A 6 -9.76 7.27 0.43
N GLY A 7 -10.69 7.92 1.14
CA GLY A 7 -10.41 9.16 1.89
C GLY A 7 -10.35 10.45 1.07
N ALA A 8 -10.62 10.40 -0.23
CA ALA A 8 -10.73 11.60 -1.07
C ALA A 8 -11.96 12.44 -0.65
N LYS A 9 -11.73 13.69 -0.23
CA LYS A 9 -12.81 14.60 0.17
C LYS A 9 -13.50 15.29 -1.02
N ARG A 10 -12.91 15.21 -2.22
CA ARG A 10 -13.36 15.89 -3.45
C ARG A 10 -13.03 15.02 -4.67
N PRO A 11 -13.74 15.17 -5.80
CA PRO A 11 -13.49 14.40 -7.02
C PRO A 11 -12.26 14.86 -7.84
N GLY A 12 -11.64 15.99 -7.49
CA GLY A 12 -10.54 16.58 -8.26
C GLY A 12 -9.46 17.22 -7.40
N MET A 13 -8.62 18.05 -8.04
CA MET A 13 -7.60 18.84 -7.36
C MET A 13 -8.23 19.78 -6.33
N TRP A 14 -7.49 20.14 -5.29
CA TRP A 14 -7.96 21.12 -4.33
C TRP A 14 -7.73 22.53 -4.89
N GLU A 15 -8.78 23.10 -5.49
CA GLU A 15 -8.74 24.35 -6.25
C GLU A 15 -8.13 25.52 -5.46
N PRO A 16 -8.49 25.75 -4.17
CA PRO A 16 -7.90 26.83 -3.38
C PRO A 16 -6.37 26.88 -3.33
N VAL A 17 -5.69 25.72 -3.28
CA VAL A 17 -4.22 25.70 -3.29
C VAL A 17 -3.67 25.81 -4.71
N VAL A 18 -4.30 25.15 -5.67
CA VAL A 18 -3.85 25.22 -7.07
C VAL A 18 -3.95 26.64 -7.61
N ASP A 19 -5.06 27.33 -7.34
CA ASP A 19 -5.28 28.70 -7.78
C ASP A 19 -4.32 29.65 -7.08
N LEU A 20 -4.11 29.51 -5.77
CA LEU A 20 -3.13 30.30 -5.03
C LEU A 20 -1.71 30.18 -5.61
N LEU A 21 -1.26 28.95 -5.90
CA LEU A 21 0.07 28.71 -6.47
C LEU A 21 0.19 29.32 -7.87
N ARG A 22 -0.86 29.20 -8.70
CA ARG A 22 -0.90 29.80 -10.04
C ARG A 22 -0.87 31.32 -9.99
N GLU A 23 -1.63 31.94 -9.09
CA GLU A 23 -1.65 33.40 -8.89
C GLU A 23 -0.28 33.95 -8.49
N HIS A 24 0.52 33.16 -7.77
CA HIS A 24 1.88 33.52 -7.36
C HIS A 24 2.96 33.08 -8.37
N GLY A 25 2.57 32.57 -9.55
CA GLY A 25 3.50 32.22 -10.62
C GLY A 25 4.27 30.92 -10.42
N TYR A 26 3.83 30.03 -9.51
CA TYR A 26 4.50 28.75 -9.27
C TYR A 26 4.11 27.70 -10.32
N GLU A 27 5.12 26.94 -10.78
CA GLU A 27 4.91 25.68 -11.49
C GLU A 27 4.59 24.57 -10.47
N ILE A 28 3.52 23.81 -10.72
CA ILE A 28 3.07 22.74 -9.82
C ILE A 28 3.58 21.39 -10.33
N ARG A 29 4.39 20.70 -9.52
CA ARG A 29 4.82 19.32 -9.79
C ARG A 29 4.28 18.37 -8.74
N GLN A 30 3.42 17.44 -9.18
CA GLN A 30 2.82 16.46 -8.27
C GLN A 30 3.82 15.35 -7.92
N MET A 31 4.00 15.09 -6.63
CA MET A 31 4.76 13.94 -6.14
C MET A 31 3.91 12.66 -6.13
N PRO A 32 4.48 11.48 -6.42
CA PRO A 32 3.78 10.21 -6.23
C PRO A 32 3.36 10.03 -4.76
N CYS A 33 2.09 9.69 -4.51
CA CYS A 33 1.62 9.38 -3.16
C CYS A 33 2.20 8.03 -2.69
N PRO A 34 3.03 7.98 -1.62
CA PRO A 34 3.67 6.73 -1.19
C PRO A 34 2.67 5.68 -0.74
N GLU A 35 1.59 6.10 -0.08
CA GLU A 35 0.57 5.20 0.42
C GLU A 35 -0.24 4.58 -0.73
N LEU A 36 -0.59 5.37 -1.75
CA LEU A 36 -1.28 4.89 -2.94
C LEU A 36 -0.40 3.93 -3.75
N ALA A 37 0.88 4.26 -3.93
CA ALA A 37 1.82 3.45 -4.69
C ALA A 37 2.18 2.12 -3.99
N PHE A 38 1.96 2.01 -2.68
CA PHE A 38 2.19 0.79 -1.92
C PHE A 38 0.92 -0.03 -1.68
N GLY A 39 -0.14 0.61 -1.15
CA GLY A 39 -1.38 -0.08 -0.75
C GLY A 39 -2.48 -0.09 -1.81
N GLY A 40 -2.30 0.67 -2.89
CA GLY A 40 -3.33 0.84 -3.93
C GLY A 40 -4.48 1.73 -3.46
N ALA A 41 -5.45 1.94 -4.37
CA ALA A 41 -6.52 2.90 -4.14
C ALA A 41 -7.56 2.43 -3.12
N LYS A 42 -7.75 1.11 -2.97
CA LYS A 42 -8.70 0.51 -2.02
C LYS A 42 -8.12 0.30 -0.61
N ARG A 43 -6.90 0.77 -0.36
CA ARG A 43 -6.29 0.68 0.97
C ARG A 43 -7.14 1.43 1.99
N PHE A 44 -7.04 0.96 3.22
CA PHE A 44 -7.49 1.73 4.36
C PHE A 44 -6.47 2.82 4.74
N TRP A 45 -6.87 3.80 5.56
CA TRP A 45 -5.93 4.79 6.07
C TRP A 45 -4.99 4.18 7.11
N TRP A 46 -3.81 4.77 7.26
CA TRP A 46 -2.79 4.31 8.21
C TRP A 46 -2.49 5.39 9.24
N ALA A 47 -2.18 4.96 10.47
CA ALA A 47 -1.40 5.74 11.43
C ALA A 47 0.10 5.48 11.19
N ARG A 48 0.96 6.32 11.81
CA ARG A 48 2.42 6.18 11.74
C ARG A 48 2.88 4.76 12.03
N GLU A 49 2.34 4.11 13.06
CA GLU A 49 2.76 2.79 13.52
C GLU A 49 2.49 1.69 12.47
N GLN A 50 1.50 1.86 11.60
CA GLN A 50 1.21 0.94 10.50
C GLN A 50 2.11 1.19 9.29
N ALA A 51 2.52 2.45 9.08
CA ALA A 51 3.37 2.84 7.96
C ALA A 51 4.86 2.65 8.27
N ASP A 52 5.29 2.75 9.54
CA ASP A 52 6.69 2.73 9.96
C ASP A 52 7.29 1.31 9.95
N THR A 53 7.33 0.70 8.77
CA THR A 53 7.94 -0.61 8.52
C THR A 53 9.18 -0.48 7.64
N THR A 54 10.10 -1.43 7.75
CA THR A 54 11.34 -1.43 6.96
C THR A 54 11.06 -1.44 5.44
N LEU A 55 10.06 -2.22 4.99
CA LEU A 55 9.70 -2.31 3.58
C LEU A 55 9.04 -1.04 3.08
N PHE A 56 8.12 -0.45 3.85
CA PHE A 56 7.48 0.79 3.46
C PHE A 56 8.46 1.96 3.45
N ARG A 57 9.37 2.07 4.42
CA ARG A 57 10.47 3.05 4.36
C ARG A 57 11.35 2.88 3.13
N ARG A 58 11.63 1.64 2.72
CA ARG A 58 12.39 1.38 1.48
C ARG A 58 11.61 1.86 0.25
N HIS A 59 10.30 1.64 0.23
CA HIS A 59 9.41 2.16 -0.80
C HIS A 59 9.43 3.70 -0.85
N CYS A 60 9.21 4.38 0.28
CA CYS A 60 9.27 5.85 0.36
C CYS A 60 10.64 6.40 -0.07
N ARG A 61 11.75 5.77 0.32
CA ARG A 61 13.09 6.17 -0.14
C ARG A 61 13.26 6.09 -1.66
N ARG A 62 12.66 5.10 -2.32
CA ARG A 62 12.71 5.01 -3.79
C ARG A 62 11.98 6.19 -4.43
N ILE A 63 10.80 6.54 -3.94
CA ILE A 63 10.03 7.70 -4.42
C ILE A 63 10.80 9.00 -4.14
N ALA A 64 11.30 9.17 -2.91
CA ALA A 64 12.04 10.37 -2.51
C ALA A 64 13.28 10.62 -3.38
N LYS A 65 13.99 9.57 -3.80
CA LYS A 65 15.11 9.69 -4.74
C LYS A 65 14.68 10.24 -6.10
N VAL A 66 13.55 9.77 -6.63
CA VAL A 66 13.01 10.28 -7.90
C VAL A 66 12.61 11.74 -7.76
N VAL A 67 11.87 12.10 -6.70
CA VAL A 67 11.44 13.48 -6.44
C VAL A 67 12.65 14.40 -6.29
N ALA A 68 13.64 14.02 -5.47
CA ALA A 68 14.86 14.81 -5.28
C ALA A 68 15.63 15.02 -6.58
N ALA A 69 15.76 13.98 -7.42
CA ALA A 69 16.40 14.10 -8.73
C ALA A 69 15.66 15.06 -9.67
N THR A 70 14.32 15.15 -9.57
CA THR A 70 13.54 16.13 -10.36
C THR A 70 13.60 17.56 -9.79
N MET A 71 13.91 17.71 -8.50
CA MET A 71 14.09 19.02 -7.85
C MET A 71 15.50 19.58 -8.06
N GLU A 72 16.51 18.71 -8.14
CA GLU A 72 17.94 19.09 -8.17
C GLU A 72 18.28 20.13 -9.25
N PRO A 73 17.81 20.05 -10.52
CA PRO A 73 18.11 21.07 -11.52
C PRO A 73 17.59 22.46 -11.16
N HIS A 74 16.39 22.54 -10.55
CA HIS A 74 15.76 23.80 -10.14
C HIS A 74 16.52 24.44 -8.98
N VAL A 75 16.79 23.66 -7.94
CA VAL A 75 17.58 24.14 -6.79
C VAL A 75 18.98 24.57 -7.24
N SER A 76 19.61 23.82 -8.15
CA SER A 76 20.95 24.16 -8.67
C SER A 76 20.96 25.41 -9.56
N ALA A 77 19.84 25.72 -10.22
CA ALA A 77 19.67 26.96 -10.99
C ALA A 77 19.36 28.19 -10.10
N GLY A 78 19.10 27.99 -8.82
CA GLY A 78 18.69 29.05 -7.89
C GLY A 78 17.19 29.33 -7.90
N ASP A 79 16.38 28.45 -8.49
CA ASP A 79 14.92 28.57 -8.46
C ASP A 79 14.40 28.38 -7.02
N GLU A 80 13.34 29.10 -6.66
CA GLU A 80 12.61 28.88 -5.41
C GLU A 80 11.77 27.60 -5.52
N VAL A 81 11.98 26.65 -4.60
CA VAL A 81 11.23 25.39 -4.55
C VAL A 81 10.52 25.27 -3.22
N VAL A 82 9.18 25.17 -3.29
CA VAL A 82 8.30 25.01 -2.11
C VAL A 82 7.69 23.61 -2.12
N LEU A 83 7.74 22.93 -0.98
CA LEU A 83 7.10 21.64 -0.77
C LEU A 83 5.79 21.82 0.02
N ILE A 84 4.70 21.29 -0.53
CA ILE A 84 3.39 21.28 0.14
C ILE A 84 3.02 19.84 0.47
N GLY A 85 2.92 19.55 1.77
CA GLY A 85 2.43 18.27 2.30
C GLY A 85 0.97 18.34 2.74
N VAL A 86 0.53 17.29 3.43
CA VAL A 86 -0.84 17.16 3.95
C VAL A 86 -0.78 16.73 5.41
N ASP A 87 -1.08 17.65 6.33
CA ASP A 87 -0.97 17.52 7.80
C ASP A 87 -1.99 16.57 8.48
N SER A 88 -2.39 15.54 7.77
CA SER A 88 -3.15 14.41 8.31
C SER A 88 -2.65 13.09 7.75
N SER A 89 -1.62 13.12 6.91
CA SER A 89 -1.01 11.95 6.32
C SER A 89 0.12 11.43 7.23
N PRO A 90 0.19 10.11 7.46
CA PRO A 90 1.34 9.50 8.15
C PRO A 90 2.64 9.57 7.34
N THR A 91 2.59 9.97 6.06
CA THR A 91 3.75 10.00 5.16
C THR A 91 4.10 11.38 4.62
N MET A 92 3.09 12.24 4.42
CA MET A 92 3.23 13.58 3.84
C MET A 92 2.87 14.70 4.82
N GLY A 93 2.66 14.38 6.10
CA GLY A 93 2.53 15.40 7.16
C GLY A 93 3.82 16.19 7.32
N VAL A 94 3.71 17.52 7.38
CA VAL A 94 4.84 18.44 7.55
C VAL A 94 4.99 18.77 9.03
N ASP A 95 3.93 19.29 9.63
CA ASP A 95 3.88 19.67 11.03
C ASP A 95 3.11 18.66 11.88
N TYR A 96 2.12 17.99 11.28
CA TYR A 96 1.25 17.04 11.97
C TYR A 96 1.11 15.73 11.21
N GLY A 97 1.03 14.63 11.97
CA GLY A 97 0.77 13.30 11.43
C GLY A 97 -0.03 12.43 12.41
N PRO A 98 -0.84 11.48 11.92
CA PRO A 98 -1.61 10.58 12.76
C PRO A 98 -0.70 9.53 13.43
N SER A 99 -0.88 9.34 14.74
CA SER A 99 -0.24 8.29 15.53
C SER A 99 -1.29 7.63 16.42
N ALA A 100 -1.26 6.30 16.49
CA ALA A 100 -2.19 5.51 17.29
C ALA A 100 -1.50 4.21 17.77
N PRO A 101 -0.70 4.25 18.85
CA PRO A 101 0.12 3.12 19.29
C PRO A 101 -0.65 1.84 19.62
N GLY A 102 -1.89 1.95 20.07
CA GLY A 102 -2.73 0.81 20.46
C GLY A 102 -3.74 0.35 19.41
N TRP A 103 -3.85 1.06 18.28
CA TRP A 103 -4.86 0.73 17.26
C TRP A 103 -4.22 -0.05 16.12
N GLY A 104 -4.67 -1.30 15.93
CA GLY A 104 -4.15 -2.23 14.92
C GLY A 104 -4.68 -2.01 13.49
N GLY A 105 -5.52 -0.99 13.29
CA GLY A 105 -6.01 -0.66 11.95
C GLY A 105 -7.35 -1.25 11.54
N GLU A 106 -8.14 -1.78 12.47
CA GLU A 106 -9.49 -2.23 12.13
C GLU A 106 -10.35 -1.01 11.73
N PRO A 107 -10.81 -0.93 10.48
CA PRO A 107 -11.90 -0.04 10.15
C PRO A 107 -13.13 -0.57 10.88
N ASN A 108 -13.92 0.28 11.54
CA ASN A 108 -15.29 -0.10 11.87
C ASN A 108 -16.09 -0.29 10.56
N ILE A 109 -15.90 -1.41 9.85
CA ILE A 109 -16.50 -1.71 8.53
C ILE A 109 -17.95 -2.18 8.61
N GLY A 110 -18.55 -2.23 9.80
CA GLY A 110 -19.90 -2.78 9.96
C GLY A 110 -19.89 -4.27 9.60
N GLN A 111 -20.62 -4.67 8.57
CA GLN A 111 -20.63 -6.05 8.11
C GLN A 111 -19.48 -6.32 7.13
N ASP A 112 -18.66 -7.33 7.41
CA ASP A 112 -17.67 -7.82 6.44
C ASP A 112 -18.39 -8.43 5.23
N GLN A 113 -18.10 -7.88 4.05
CA GLN A 113 -18.65 -8.31 2.76
C GLN A 113 -17.64 -9.16 1.96
N THR A 114 -16.50 -9.50 2.55
CA THR A 114 -15.47 -10.31 1.90
C THR A 114 -15.99 -11.71 1.62
N VAL A 115 -15.75 -12.22 0.42
CA VAL A 115 -16.09 -13.58 0.01
C VAL A 115 -14.83 -14.35 -0.33
N LEU A 116 -14.75 -15.61 0.11
CA LEU A 116 -13.68 -16.51 -0.27
C LEU A 116 -13.90 -16.97 -1.71
N VAL A 117 -12.94 -16.67 -2.59
CA VAL A 117 -12.94 -17.10 -3.99
C VAL A 117 -11.75 -18.01 -4.26
N ARG A 118 -11.88 -18.92 -5.23
CA ARG A 118 -10.77 -19.75 -5.67
C ARG A 118 -9.75 -18.88 -6.43
N GLY A 119 -8.48 -18.94 -6.02
CA GLY A 119 -7.37 -18.23 -6.65
C GLY A 119 -6.08 -18.43 -5.85
N GLU A 120 -4.94 -18.09 -6.45
CA GLU A 120 -3.67 -18.02 -5.73
C GLU A 120 -3.51 -16.65 -5.06
N GLY A 121 -2.68 -16.60 -4.01
CA GLY A 121 -2.34 -15.32 -3.38
C GLY A 121 -1.32 -14.58 -4.22
N ILE A 122 -1.39 -13.25 -4.28
CA ILE A 122 -0.49 -12.39 -5.07
C ILE A 122 0.99 -12.71 -4.82
N PHE A 123 1.41 -12.95 -3.57
CA PHE A 123 2.79 -13.32 -3.30
C PHE A 123 3.19 -14.68 -3.92
N LEU A 124 2.27 -15.65 -3.96
CA LEU A 124 2.54 -16.94 -4.60
C LEU A 124 2.64 -16.79 -6.12
N GLU A 125 1.84 -15.93 -6.73
CA GLU A 125 1.94 -15.58 -8.15
C GLU A 125 3.32 -14.97 -8.48
N GLU A 126 3.75 -13.98 -7.69
CA GLU A 126 5.07 -13.34 -7.84
C GLU A 126 6.23 -14.32 -7.55
N LEU A 127 6.08 -15.18 -6.55
CA LEU A 127 7.07 -16.21 -6.22
C LEU A 127 7.20 -17.23 -7.36
N GLU A 128 6.08 -17.64 -7.95
CA GLU A 128 6.05 -18.52 -9.11
C GLU A 128 6.76 -17.91 -10.31
N ALA A 129 6.46 -16.65 -10.63
CA ALA A 129 7.14 -15.91 -11.68
C ALA A 129 8.66 -15.81 -11.42
N GLU A 130 9.06 -15.52 -10.18
CA GLU A 130 10.47 -15.37 -9.80
C GLU A 130 11.24 -16.70 -9.79
N LEU A 131 10.62 -17.80 -9.37
CA LEU A 131 11.24 -19.13 -9.47
C LEU A 131 11.39 -19.56 -10.92
N THR A 132 10.36 -19.34 -11.73
CA THR A 132 10.36 -19.66 -13.16
C THR A 132 11.44 -18.88 -13.91
N SER A 133 11.60 -17.58 -13.64
CA SER A 133 12.63 -16.75 -14.27
C SER A 133 14.07 -17.22 -13.96
N ARG A 134 14.24 -17.95 -12.85
CA ARG A 134 15.52 -18.55 -12.40
C ARG A 134 15.67 -20.01 -12.82
N GLY A 135 14.70 -20.59 -13.53
CA GLY A 135 14.70 -22.01 -13.88
C GLY A 135 14.52 -22.95 -12.67
N LEU A 136 13.92 -22.46 -11.59
CA LEU A 136 13.65 -23.24 -10.38
C LEU A 136 12.21 -23.78 -10.39
N PRO A 137 11.99 -25.03 -9.95
CA PRO A 137 10.64 -25.59 -9.88
C PRO A 137 9.87 -25.02 -8.69
N LEU A 138 8.55 -25.00 -8.82
CA LEU A 138 7.65 -24.69 -7.72
C LEU A 138 7.62 -25.84 -6.70
N PRO A 139 7.67 -25.52 -5.39
CA PRO A 139 7.51 -26.54 -4.37
C PRO A 139 6.05 -27.04 -4.29
N ARG A 140 5.89 -28.29 -3.84
CA ARG A 140 4.59 -28.84 -3.43
C ARG A 140 3.95 -27.92 -2.38
N ARG A 141 2.66 -27.61 -2.52
CA ARG A 141 1.97 -26.60 -1.71
C ARG A 141 0.53 -26.97 -1.39
N THR A 142 0.06 -26.56 -0.20
CA THR A 142 -1.35 -26.56 0.22
C THR A 142 -1.59 -25.40 1.18
N GLY A 143 -2.83 -24.96 1.32
CA GLY A 143 -3.26 -24.00 2.35
C GLY A 143 -3.85 -24.69 3.58
N ILE A 144 -3.78 -24.01 4.72
CA ILE A 144 -4.50 -24.35 5.96
C ILE A 144 -5.90 -23.73 5.89
N ARG A 145 -6.92 -24.48 6.31
CA ARG A 145 -8.35 -24.18 6.16
C ARG A 145 -9.08 -23.98 7.50
N HIS A 146 -8.38 -23.89 8.63
CA HIS A 146 -8.96 -23.72 9.97
C HIS A 146 -9.97 -22.56 10.14
N TRP A 147 -10.03 -21.60 9.21
CA TRP A 147 -11.01 -20.52 9.19
C TRP A 147 -12.27 -20.82 8.37
N PHE A 148 -12.36 -22.00 7.74
CA PHE A 148 -13.50 -22.36 6.90
C PHE A 148 -14.67 -22.84 7.77
N PRO A 149 -15.93 -22.51 7.42
CA PRO A 149 -17.10 -22.92 8.21
C PRO A 149 -17.26 -24.44 8.39
N ASP A 150 -16.76 -25.23 7.42
CA ASP A 150 -16.81 -26.69 7.36
C ASP A 150 -15.45 -27.35 7.64
N TYR A 151 -14.59 -26.68 8.42
CA TYR A 151 -13.25 -27.17 8.76
C TYR A 151 -13.27 -28.55 9.43
N ASP A 152 -12.51 -29.49 8.87
CA ASP A 152 -12.23 -30.81 9.45
C ASP A 152 -10.71 -30.98 9.66
N PRO A 153 -10.24 -31.09 10.92
CA PRO A 153 -8.81 -31.26 11.23
C PRO A 153 -8.22 -32.57 10.69
N GLU A 154 -9.02 -33.65 10.57
CA GLU A 154 -8.54 -34.93 10.03
C GLU A 154 -8.38 -34.88 8.51
N GLU A 155 -9.29 -34.20 7.81
CA GLU A 155 -9.17 -33.89 6.39
C GLU A 155 -7.94 -33.02 6.12
N GLU A 156 -7.75 -31.97 6.91
CA GLU A 156 -6.59 -31.08 6.81
C GLU A 156 -5.28 -31.84 7.02
N ARG A 157 -5.21 -32.67 8.08
CA ARG A 157 -4.03 -33.50 8.35
C ARG A 157 -3.72 -34.40 7.17
N LYS A 158 -4.71 -35.10 6.60
CA LYS A 158 -4.53 -35.98 5.44
C LYS A 158 -3.99 -35.21 4.23
N ARG A 159 -4.54 -34.03 3.92
CA ARG A 159 -4.05 -33.18 2.83
C ARG A 159 -2.60 -32.77 3.01
N ILE A 160 -2.23 -32.30 4.21
CA ILE A 160 -0.87 -31.85 4.51
C ILE A 160 0.10 -33.03 4.37
N VAL A 161 -0.24 -34.20 4.93
CA VAL A 161 0.57 -35.41 4.81
C VAL A 161 0.76 -35.81 3.34
N ALA A 162 -0.31 -35.82 2.53
CA ALA A 162 -0.21 -36.15 1.11
C ALA A 162 0.76 -35.21 0.36
N VAL A 163 0.75 -33.91 0.67
CA VAL A 163 1.69 -32.92 0.10
C VAL A 163 3.13 -33.17 0.56
N LEU A 164 3.34 -33.50 1.84
CA LEU A 164 4.67 -33.77 2.39
C LEU A 164 5.27 -35.06 1.80
N GLU A 165 4.45 -36.10 1.66
CA GLU A 165 4.85 -37.42 1.14
C GLU A 165 4.92 -37.47 -0.39
N GLY A 166 4.25 -36.56 -1.10
CA GLY A 166 4.24 -36.51 -2.57
C GLY A 166 3.18 -37.40 -3.20
N SER A 167 2.15 -37.73 -2.41
CA SER A 167 1.04 -38.59 -2.76
C SER A 167 -0.21 -37.79 -3.17
N ALA A 168 -0.06 -36.46 -3.35
CA ALA A 168 -1.12 -35.50 -3.66
C ALA A 168 -1.27 -35.25 -5.16
#